data_AF-X1LW46-F1
#
_entry.id   AF-X1LW46-F1
#
_cell.length_a   1.000
_cell.length_b   1.000
_cell.length_c   1.000
_cell.angle_alpha   90.00
_cell.angle_beta   90.00
_cell.angle_gamma   90.00
#
_symmetry.space_group_name_H-M   'P 1'
#
loop_
_entity.id
_entity.type
_entity.pdbx_description
1 polymer ?
#
loop_
_entity_poly.entity_id
_entity_poly.type
_entity_poly.pdbx_seq_one_letter_code
_entity_poly.pdbx_strand_id
1 'polypeptide(L)'
;MKNQADVLKIKLEPEELLSVLSRLYLVVGVRLHSIIFSSMANIPFIAFNYDPKVKYFVEDLGLSELLLEIDKDISLKNFQKKIEYIRENNDKIKDILLEKVNNLEEKALANNELVFKFLNL
;
A
#
# COMPACT_ATOMS: atom_id res chain seq x y z
N MET A 1 5.44 4.41 -27.94
CA MET A 1 6.24 3.70 -26.93
C MET A 1 5.74 2.26 -26.86
N LYS A 2 6.60 1.26 -27.04
CA LYS A 2 6.25 -0.13 -26.68
C LYS A 2 6.28 -0.19 -25.15
N ASN A 3 5.18 -0.60 -24.53
CA ASN A 3 5.09 -0.74 -23.07
C ASN A 3 6.09 -1.82 -22.62
N GLN A 4 7.26 -1.41 -22.15
CA GLN A 4 8.24 -2.29 -21.52
C GLN A 4 7.67 -2.73 -20.18
N ALA A 5 7.64 -4.04 -19.95
CA ALA A 5 7.25 -4.64 -18.69
C ALA A 5 8.35 -5.65 -18.32
N ASP A 6 8.82 -5.56 -17.08
CA ASP A 6 9.88 -6.41 -16.56
C ASP A 6 9.36 -7.23 -15.39
N VAL A 7 9.83 -8.48 -15.30
CA VAL A 7 9.53 -9.37 -14.18
C VAL A 7 10.77 -9.44 -13.30
N LEU A 8 10.63 -8.97 -12.06
CA LEU A 8 11.69 -9.09 -11.07
C LEU A 8 11.72 -10.53 -10.53
N LYS A 9 12.70 -11.32 -10.96
CA LYS A 9 12.86 -12.74 -10.57
C LYS A 9 13.74 -12.96 -9.34
N ILE A 10 14.40 -11.90 -8.86
CA ILE A 10 15.25 -11.97 -7.67
C ILE A 10 14.38 -12.03 -6.42
N LYS A 11 14.83 -12.81 -5.43
CA LYS A 11 14.26 -12.78 -4.09
C LYS A 11 14.87 -11.58 -3.38
N LEU A 12 14.01 -10.68 -2.91
CA LEU A 12 14.40 -9.50 -2.16
C LEU A 12 14.02 -9.69 -0.70
N GLU A 13 14.89 -9.25 0.19
CA GLU A 13 14.52 -9.04 1.60
C GLU A 13 13.61 -7.79 1.71
N PRO A 14 12.81 -7.66 2.79
CA PRO A 14 11.82 -6.58 2.91
C PRO A 14 12.40 -5.17 2.71
N GLU A 15 13.59 -4.89 3.23
CA GLU A 15 14.25 -3.60 3.12
C GLU A 15 14.65 -3.27 1.68
N GLU A 16 15.10 -4.28 0.93
CA GLU A 16 15.44 -4.14 -0.49
C GLU A 16 14.18 -3.90 -1.33
N LEU A 17 13.09 -4.60 -1.02
CA LEU A 17 11.80 -4.38 -1.67
C LEU A 17 11.29 -2.95 -1.42
N LEU A 18 11.38 -2.45 -0.18
CA LEU A 18 11.02 -1.06 0.14
C LEU A 18 11.87 -0.06 -0.65
N SER A 19 13.18 -0.32 -0.80
CA SER A 19 14.06 0.52 -1.63
C SER A 19 13.68 0.52 -3.12
N VAL A 20 13.12 -0.58 -3.64
CA VAL A 20 12.62 -0.63 -5.02
C VAL A 20 11.31 0.14 -5.11
N LEU A 21 10.38 -0.09 -4.19
CA LEU A 21 9.05 0.53 -4.19
C LEU A 21 9.14 2.05 -4.05
N SER A 22 10.04 2.60 -3.22
CA SER A 22 10.21 4.04 -2.99
C SER A 22 10.57 4.85 -4.26
N ARG A 23 10.98 4.18 -5.32
CA ARG A 23 11.31 4.79 -6.62
C ARG A 23 10.15 4.74 -7.62
N LEU A 24 9.03 4.14 -7.24
CA LEU A 24 7.84 4.04 -8.08
C LEU A 24 6.94 5.27 -7.91
N TYR A 25 6.12 5.53 -8.91
CA TYR A 25 5.06 6.54 -8.82
C TYR A 25 3.78 5.99 -8.20
N LEU A 26 3.48 4.71 -8.46
CA LEU A 26 2.24 4.04 -8.08
C LEU A 26 2.49 2.55 -7.92
N VAL A 27 1.86 1.93 -6.93
CA VAL A 27 1.77 0.47 -6.80
C VAL A 27 0.36 0.00 -7.10
N VAL A 28 0.20 -1.07 -7.87
CA VAL A 28 -1.10 -1.70 -8.12
C VAL A 28 -1.03 -3.13 -7.61
N GLY A 29 -1.81 -3.46 -6.59
CA GLY A 29 -1.64 -4.70 -5.84
C GLY A 29 -2.95 -5.37 -5.44
N VAL A 30 -2.97 -6.71 -5.51
CA VAL A 30 -4.07 -7.54 -4.99
C VAL A 30 -3.77 -8.08 -3.58
N ARG A 31 -2.49 -8.06 -3.17
CA ARG A 31 -2.05 -8.65 -1.90
C ARG A 31 -1.84 -7.55 -0.86
N LEU A 32 -2.24 -7.86 0.38
CA LEU A 32 -2.10 -6.95 1.52
C LEU A 32 -0.67 -6.42 1.68
N HIS A 33 0.35 -7.28 1.59
CA HIS A 33 1.75 -6.85 1.75
C HIS A 33 2.21 -5.85 0.69
N SER A 34 1.66 -5.92 -0.53
CA SER A 34 1.95 -4.90 -1.54
C SER A 34 1.46 -3.52 -1.09
N ILE A 35 0.32 -3.48 -0.40
CA ILE A 35 -0.32 -2.23 0.08
C ILE A 35 0.37 -1.72 1.35
N ILE A 36 0.74 -2.61 2.27
CA ILE A 36 1.53 -2.27 3.47
C ILE A 36 2.87 -1.67 3.04
N PHE A 37 3.62 -2.35 2.18
CA PHE A 37 4.95 -1.87 1.78
C PHE A 37 4.90 -0.61 0.91
N SER A 38 3.89 -0.43 0.05
CA SER A 38 3.71 0.84 -0.66
C SER A 38 3.40 1.99 0.30
N SER A 39 2.58 1.73 1.33
CA SER A 39 2.26 2.73 2.36
C SER A 39 3.52 3.12 3.14
N MET A 40 4.32 2.14 3.58
CA MET A 40 5.60 2.37 4.26
C MET A 40 6.60 3.13 3.38
N ALA A 41 6.64 2.85 2.08
CA ALA A 41 7.48 3.57 1.12
C ALA A 41 6.93 4.96 0.75
N ASN A 42 5.80 5.38 1.34
CA ASN A 42 5.07 6.61 1.02
C ASN A 42 4.73 6.76 -0.47
N ILE A 43 4.32 5.64 -1.09
CA ILE A 43 3.92 5.57 -2.49
C ILE A 43 2.41 5.28 -2.56
N PRO A 44 1.63 6.13 -3.27
CA PRO A 44 0.23 5.86 -3.55
C PRO A 44 0.02 4.50 -4.20
N PHE A 45 -1.16 3.92 -4.00
CA PHE A 45 -1.48 2.61 -4.54
C PHE A 45 -2.91 2.52 -5.06
N ILE A 46 -3.17 1.49 -5.87
CA ILE A 46 -4.50 0.96 -6.16
C ILE A 46 -4.56 -0.45 -5.58
N ALA A 47 -5.50 -0.65 -4.66
CA ALA A 47 -5.69 -1.91 -3.97
C ALA A 47 -6.92 -2.60 -4.53
N PHE A 48 -6.75 -3.81 -5.08
CA PHE A 48 -7.92 -4.59 -5.46
C PHE A 48 -8.64 -5.13 -4.23
N ASN A 49 -9.94 -4.87 -4.13
CA ASN A 49 -10.80 -5.39 -3.09
C ASN A 49 -11.13 -6.87 -3.34
N TYR A 50 -10.14 -7.74 -3.12
CA TYR A 50 -10.26 -9.19 -3.27
C TYR A 50 -10.44 -9.91 -1.94
N ASP A 51 -9.73 -9.43 -0.91
CA ASP A 51 -9.66 -10.04 0.42
C ASP A 51 -10.09 -8.99 1.46
N PRO A 52 -10.94 -9.34 2.45
CA PRO A 52 -11.39 -8.41 3.48
C PRO A 52 -10.26 -7.69 4.20
N LYS A 53 -9.09 -8.33 4.36
CA LYS A 53 -7.93 -7.71 5.02
C LYS A 53 -7.36 -6.54 4.23
N VAL A 54 -7.38 -6.62 2.89
CA VAL A 54 -6.96 -5.51 2.03
C VAL A 54 -7.91 -4.34 2.22
N LYS A 55 -9.23 -4.61 2.15
CA LYS A 55 -10.26 -3.60 2.37
C LYS A 55 -10.11 -2.92 3.72
N TYR A 56 -10.04 -3.69 4.80
CA TYR A 56 -9.95 -3.15 6.16
C TYR A 56 -8.69 -2.32 6.37
N PHE A 57 -7.54 -2.75 5.80
CA PHE A 57 -6.32 -1.96 5.90
C PHE A 57 -6.46 -0.61 5.19
N VAL A 58 -7.03 -0.58 3.99
CA VAL A 58 -7.21 0.68 3.24
C VAL A 58 -8.25 1.59 3.90
N GLU A 59 -9.29 1.02 4.50
CA GLU A 59 -10.28 1.76 5.30
C GLU A 59 -9.66 2.35 6.59
N ASP A 60 -8.77 1.62 7.27
CA ASP A 60 -8.05 2.10 8.48
C ASP A 60 -7.09 3.26 8.16
N LEU A 61 -6.49 3.24 6.97
CA LEU A 61 -5.74 4.37 6.41
C LEU A 61 -6.65 5.58 6.08
N GLY A 62 -7.97 5.38 5.97
CA GLY A 62 -8.92 6.41 5.53
C GLY A 62 -8.82 6.74 4.05
N LEU A 63 -8.44 5.76 3.22
CA LEU A 63 -8.14 5.91 1.79
C LEU A 63 -8.99 4.98 0.92
N SER A 64 -10.26 4.77 1.27
CA SER A 64 -11.17 3.87 0.56
C SER A 64 -11.33 4.18 -0.93
N GLU A 65 -11.03 5.41 -1.36
CA GLU A 65 -10.97 5.83 -2.76
C GLU A 65 -9.92 5.07 -3.58
N LEU A 66 -8.90 4.51 -2.91
CA LEU A 66 -7.84 3.71 -3.52
C LEU A 66 -8.24 2.24 -3.71
N LEU A 67 -9.42 1.83 -3.21
CA LEU A 67 -9.96 0.49 -3.46
C LEU A 67 -10.55 0.40 -4.87
N LEU A 68 -10.28 -0.74 -5.51
CA LEU A 68 -10.84 -1.13 -6.77
C LEU A 68 -11.62 -2.43 -6.61
N GLU A 69 -12.93 -2.36 -6.78
CA GLU A 69 -13.80 -3.53 -6.76
C GLU A 69 -13.47 -4.49 -7.91
N ILE A 70 -13.40 -5.78 -7.59
CA ILE A 70 -13.29 -6.87 -8.56
C ILE A 70 -14.70 -7.41 -8.80
N ASP A 71 -15.48 -6.72 -9.60
CA ASP A 71 -16.74 -7.25 -10.13
C ASP A 71 -16.53 -7.83 -11.54
N LYS A 72 -17.60 -8.40 -12.13
CA LYS A 72 -17.53 -8.99 -13.48
C LYS A 72 -17.15 -7.98 -14.56
N ASP A 73 -17.28 -6.69 -14.27
CA ASP A 73 -17.01 -5.59 -15.16
C ASP A 73 -15.90 -4.72 -14.56
N ILE A 74 -14.72 -5.30 -14.22
CA ILE A 74 -13.50 -4.51 -13.97
C ILE A 74 -13.31 -3.61 -15.18
N SER A 75 -13.85 -2.41 -15.04
CA SER A 75 -13.98 -1.51 -16.14
C SER A 75 -12.68 -0.75 -16.18
N LEU A 76 -12.01 -0.79 -17.33
CA LEU A 76 -10.87 0.07 -17.59
C LEU A 76 -11.16 1.53 -17.19
N LYS A 77 -12.43 1.96 -17.32
CA LYS A 77 -12.92 3.27 -16.88
C LYS A 77 -12.79 3.48 -15.36
N ASN A 78 -13.11 2.49 -14.54
CA ASN A 78 -12.97 2.59 -13.09
C ASN A 78 -11.50 2.66 -12.68
N PHE A 79 -10.64 1.87 -13.33
CA PHE A 79 -9.20 1.93 -13.13
C PHE A 79 -8.63 3.30 -13.52
N GLN A 80 -8.98 3.83 -14.70
CA GLN A 80 -8.57 5.15 -15.17
C GLN A 80 -8.96 6.27 -14.19
N LYS A 81 -10.20 6.25 -13.70
CA LYS A 81 -10.66 7.21 -12.69
C LYS A 81 -9.82 7.18 -11.41
N LYS A 82 -9.35 6.00 -10.98
CA LYS A 82 -8.49 5.90 -9.80
C LYS A 82 -7.10 6.44 -10.05
N ILE A 83 -6.54 6.19 -11.24
CA ILE A 83 -5.27 6.80 -11.65
C ILE A 83 -5.38 8.33 -11.68
N GLU A 84 -6.46 8.87 -12.23
CA GLU A 84 -6.71 10.32 -12.27
C GLU A 84 -6.84 10.90 -10.86
N TYR A 85 -7.65 10.29 -10.00
CA TYR A 85 -7.80 10.69 -8.61
C TYR A 85 -6.45 10.72 -7.88
N ILE A 86 -5.63 9.66 -8.02
CA ILE A 86 -4.31 9.59 -7.38
C ILE A 86 -3.40 10.69 -7.91
N ARG A 87 -3.42 10.95 -9.22
CA ARG A 87 -2.60 12.02 -9.81
C ARG A 87 -3.01 13.41 -9.29
N GLU A 88 -4.30 13.65 -9.14
CA GLU A 88 -4.84 14.93 -8.65
C GLU A 88 -4.63 15.14 -7.14
N ASN A 89 -4.55 14.04 -6.37
CA ASN A 89 -4.49 14.06 -4.91
C ASN A 89 -3.17 13.49 -4.37
N ASN A 90 -2.13 13.37 -5.20
CA ASN A 90 -0.90 12.65 -4.86
C ASN A 90 -0.29 13.10 -3.53
N ASP A 91 -0.12 14.42 -3.36
CA ASP A 91 0.54 14.98 -2.18
C ASP A 91 -0.31 14.75 -0.93
N LYS A 92 -1.63 14.98 -1.03
CA LYS A 92 -2.59 14.70 0.04
C LYS A 92 -2.58 13.22 0.46
N ILE A 93 -2.53 12.29 -0.51
CA ILE A 93 -2.46 10.86 -0.22
C ILE A 93 -1.16 10.55 0.53
N LYS A 94 -0.03 11.10 0.08
CA LYS A 94 1.27 10.90 0.74
C LYS A 94 1.30 11.47 2.16
N ASP A 95 0.69 12.62 2.40
CA ASP A 95 0.59 13.19 3.74
C ASP A 95 -0.21 12.28 4.68
N ILE A 96 -1.35 11.75 4.20
CA ILE A 96 -2.17 10.79 4.95
C ILE A 96 -1.39 9.50 5.22
N LEU A 97 -0.71 8.95 4.20
CA LEU A 97 0.09 7.74 4.35
C LEU A 97 1.20 7.93 5.39
N LEU A 98 1.93 9.03 5.32
CA LEU A 98 3.00 9.35 6.26
C LEU A 98 2.47 9.42 7.70
N GLU A 99 1.38 10.15 7.92
CA GLU A 99 0.74 10.25 9.24
C GLU A 99 0.27 8.88 9.75
N LYS A 100 -0.44 8.11 8.92
CA LYS A 100 -1.03 6.84 9.30
C LYS A 100 0.02 5.77 9.55
N VAL A 101 1.05 5.70 8.73
CA VAL A 101 2.14 4.73 8.90
C VAL A 101 2.92 5.01 10.16
N ASN A 102 3.25 6.27 10.48
CA ASN A 102 3.92 6.61 11.74
C ASN A 102 3.09 6.14 12.95
N ASN A 103 1.78 6.39 12.95
CA ASN A 103 0.89 5.92 14.00
C ASN A 103 0.82 4.38 14.11
N LEU A 104 0.89 3.66 12.98
CA LEU A 104 0.91 2.21 12.96
C LEU A 104 2.25 1.65 13.45
N GLU A 105 3.35 2.32 13.14
CA GLU A 105 4.70 1.96 13.58
C GLU A 105 4.83 2.14 15.10
N GLU A 106 4.33 3.24 15.66
CA GLU A 106 4.26 3.44 17.12
C GLU A 106 3.47 2.31 17.82
N LYS A 107 2.32 1.92 17.27
CA LYS A 107 1.53 0.79 17.80
C LYS A 107 2.28 -0.54 17.71
N ALA A 108 3.01 -0.77 16.62
CA ALA A 108 3.83 -1.96 16.46
C ALA A 108 4.97 -2.01 17.48
N LEU A 109 5.63 -0.89 17.74
CA LEU A 109 6.68 -0.77 18.76
C LEU A 109 6.13 -1.00 20.17
N ALA A 110 4.97 -0.41 20.50
CA ALA A 110 4.32 -0.65 21.79
C ALA A 110 3.98 -2.13 22.02
N ASN A 111 3.54 -2.84 20.97
CA ASN A 111 3.33 -4.28 21.04
C ASN A 111 4.63 -5.04 21.31
N ASN A 112 5.75 -4.64 20.69
CA ASN A 112 7.05 -5.25 20.94
C ASN A 112 7.50 -5.03 22.40
N GLU A 113 7.35 -3.82 22.94
CA GLU A 113 7.68 -3.51 24.34
C GLU A 113 6.88 -4.38 25.31
N LEU A 114 5.58 -4.56 25.07
CA LEU A 114 4.74 -5.45 25.87
C LEU A 114 5.23 -6.89 25.81
N VAL A 115 5.59 -7.39 24.63
CA VAL A 115 6.14 -8.74 24.46
C VAL A 115 7.44 -8.91 25.26
N PHE A 116 8.39 -7.97 25.16
CA PHE A 116 9.64 -8.04 25.96
C PHE A 116 9.34 -8.08 27.46
N LYS A 117 8.42 -7.24 27.92
CA LYS A 117 7.98 -7.22 29.32
C LYS A 117 7.37 -8.55 29.76
N PHE A 118 6.54 -9.19 28.93
CA PHE A 118 5.95 -10.50 29.24
C PHE A 118 6.96 -11.64 29.22
N LEU A 119 8.00 -11.53 28.38
CA LEU A 119 9.05 -12.53 28.25
C LEU A 119 10.18 -12.38 29.29
N ASN A 120 10.10 -11.40 30.20
CA ASN A 120 11.15 -11.03 31.17
C ASN A 120 12.52 -10.79 30.51
N LEU A 121 12.52 -10.23 29.31
CA LEU A 121 13.72 -9.80 28.58
C LEU A 121 13.95 -8.30 28.77
#